data_AF-A0A5A8DA25-F1
#
_entry.id   AF-A0A5A8DA25-F1
#
_cell.length_a   1.000
_cell.length_b   1.000
_cell.length_c   1.000
_cell.angle_alpha   90.00
_cell.angle_beta   90.00
_cell.angle_gamma   90.00
#
_symmetry.space_group_name_H-M   'P 1'
#
loop_
_entity.id
_entity.type
_entity.pdbx_description
1 polymer ?
#
loop_
_entity_poly.entity_id
_entity_poly.type
_entity_poly.pdbx_seq_one_letter_code
_entity_poly.pdbx_strand_id
1 'polypeptide(L)'
;MLQTLLKERPDLRTPALTELIKEYIPDPEPVKQQRGVVLPTLDELGAKFAEVSAKPTKQNMAIWTVLRLALDGYPFRNSEFASIVVGSCPHSVNFLDLDTGVLTLRKHKNDKRGTRVYELPEFTREWVAMSMRVFGRVLPTLVTNKKGEPMKPNALGNFLSRQNVKLGSQTVRPAITTATLASGAGHDDRERLAHQMGHSRGVQMDKYFRGALAP
;
A
#
# COMPACT_ATOMS: atom_id res chain seq x y z
N MET A 1 20.56 -8.45 22.49
CA MET A 1 21.23 -7.18 22.88
C MET A 1 20.30 -6.34 23.75
N LEU A 2 19.20 -5.76 23.26
CA LEU A 2 18.28 -4.93 24.06
C LEU A 2 17.66 -5.68 25.26
N GLN A 3 17.23 -6.93 25.07
CA GLN A 3 16.65 -7.73 26.16
C GLN A 3 17.67 -8.15 27.24
N THR A 4 18.96 -8.23 26.88
CA THR A 4 20.05 -8.52 27.81
C THR A 4 20.32 -7.28 28.69
N LEU A 5 20.38 -6.10 28.05
CA LEU A 5 20.58 -4.81 28.71
C LEU A 5 19.45 -4.46 29.70
N LEU A 6 18.20 -4.74 29.34
CA LEU A 6 17.01 -4.53 30.19
C LEU A 6 16.87 -5.51 31.36
N LYS A 7 17.66 -6.59 31.36
CA LYS A 7 17.77 -7.53 32.47
C LYS A 7 18.81 -7.07 33.49
N GLU A 8 19.89 -6.45 33.02
CA GLU A 8 21.00 -5.96 33.85
C GLU A 8 20.72 -4.56 34.45
N ARG A 9 19.82 -3.78 33.84
CA ARG A 9 19.46 -2.42 34.27
C ARG A 9 17.93 -2.23 34.39
N PRO A 10 17.31 -2.76 35.46
CA PRO A 10 15.85 -2.68 35.65
C PRO A 10 15.33 -1.26 35.90
N ASP A 11 16.21 -0.31 36.26
CA ASP A 11 15.97 1.13 36.38
C ASP A 11 15.57 1.78 35.05
N LEU A 12 16.04 1.21 33.93
CA LEU A 12 15.70 1.64 32.58
C LEU A 12 14.36 1.04 32.08
N ARG A 13 13.43 0.64 32.95
CA ARG A 13 12.06 0.25 32.54
C ARG A 13 11.06 1.41 32.56
N THR A 14 11.55 2.63 32.73
CA THR A 14 10.80 3.88 32.88
C THR A 14 10.96 4.76 31.63
N PRO A 15 10.26 5.91 31.51
CA PRO A 15 10.37 6.83 30.37
C PRO A 15 11.80 7.26 30.00
N ALA A 16 12.76 7.11 30.94
CA ALA A 16 14.18 7.33 30.73
C ALA A 16 14.80 6.43 29.63
N LEU A 17 14.27 5.23 29.39
CA LEU A 17 14.73 4.35 28.32
C LEU A 17 14.36 4.90 26.94
N THR A 18 13.22 5.56 26.82
CA THR A 18 12.77 6.16 25.57
C THR A 18 13.69 7.29 25.13
N GLU A 19 14.20 8.08 26.10
CA GLU A 19 15.19 9.13 25.84
C GLU A 19 16.58 8.55 25.55
N LEU A 20 17.02 7.52 26.28
CA LEU A 20 18.32 6.88 26.04
C LEU A 20 18.38 6.14 24.71
N ILE A 21 17.25 5.59 24.24
CA ILE A 21 17.13 4.97 22.91
C ILE A 21 17.25 6.01 21.79
N LYS A 22 16.78 7.26 21.99
CA LYS A 22 16.96 8.34 21.00
C LYS A 22 18.43 8.78 20.91
N GLU A 23 19.18 8.67 22.00
CA GLU A 23 20.60 9.05 22.06
C GLU A 23 21.53 8.01 21.41
N TYR A 24 21.15 6.72 21.44
CA TYR A 24 21.96 5.62 20.90
C TYR A 24 21.51 5.07 19.54
N ILE A 25 20.30 5.41 19.08
CA ILE A 25 19.91 5.21 17.69
C ILE A 25 20.31 6.50 16.96
N PRO A 26 21.43 6.53 16.21
CA PRO A 26 21.72 7.69 15.38
C PRO A 26 20.50 7.98 14.52
N ASP A 27 20.16 9.26 14.37
CA ASP A 27 19.17 9.68 13.38
C ASP A 27 19.49 8.90 12.10
N PRO A 28 18.50 8.21 11.51
CA PRO A 28 18.76 7.41 10.32
C PRO A 28 19.48 8.31 9.34
N GLU A 29 20.71 7.92 8.94
CA GLU A 29 21.45 8.65 7.93
C GLU A 29 20.47 8.96 6.81
N PRO A 30 20.40 10.21 6.31
CA PRO A 30 19.46 10.54 5.25
C PRO A 30 19.75 9.58 4.10
N VAL A 31 18.83 8.63 3.89
CA VAL A 31 18.96 7.60 2.88
C VAL A 31 19.31 8.33 1.61
N LYS A 32 20.42 7.95 0.97
CA LYS A 32 20.83 8.48 -0.34
C LYS A 32 19.56 8.58 -1.17
N GLN A 33 19.04 9.80 -1.33
CA GLN A 33 17.83 10.02 -2.10
C GLN A 33 18.10 9.30 -3.42
N GLN A 34 17.21 8.39 -3.82
CA GLN A 34 17.26 7.85 -5.17
C GLN A 34 17.01 9.04 -6.11
N ARG A 35 18.09 9.77 -6.43
CA ARG A 35 18.13 10.91 -7.31
C ARG A 35 17.54 10.44 -8.64
N GLY A 36 16.38 10.97 -9.01
CA GLY A 36 15.85 10.87 -10.37
C GLY A 36 14.42 10.35 -10.55
N VAL A 37 13.75 9.81 -9.53
CA VAL A 37 12.33 9.39 -9.68
C VAL A 37 11.40 10.45 -9.10
N VAL A 38 10.87 11.30 -9.97
CA VAL A 38 9.75 12.21 -9.66
C VAL A 38 8.53 11.37 -9.27
N LEU A 39 8.04 11.59 -8.05
CA LEU A 39 6.82 10.96 -7.54
C LEU A 39 5.61 11.78 -8.03
N PRO A 40 4.50 11.13 -8.40
CA PRO A 40 3.27 11.85 -8.67
C PRO A 40 2.73 12.49 -7.38
N THR A 41 2.10 13.65 -7.49
CA THR A 41 1.39 14.29 -6.38
C THR A 41 0.05 13.60 -6.10
N LEU A 42 -0.55 13.85 -4.93
CA LEU A 42 -1.91 13.36 -4.66
C LEU A 42 -2.93 13.91 -5.66
N ASP A 43 -2.76 15.17 -6.09
CA ASP A 43 -3.63 15.80 -7.08
C ASP A 43 -3.51 15.13 -8.44
N GLU A 44 -2.29 14.77 -8.87
CA GLU A 44 -2.08 14.03 -10.12
C GLU A 44 -2.69 12.61 -10.06
N LEU A 45 -2.56 11.93 -8.92
CA LEU A 45 -3.19 10.63 -8.70
C LEU A 45 -4.72 10.75 -8.69
N GLY A 46 -5.27 11.76 -8.01
CA GLY A 46 -6.69 12.06 -7.94
C GLY A 46 -7.28 12.43 -9.30
N ALA A 47 -6.60 13.28 -10.07
CA ALA A 47 -6.98 13.64 -11.43
C ALA A 47 -7.00 12.41 -12.34
N LYS A 48 -5.98 11.53 -12.25
CA LYS A 48 -5.96 10.29 -13.02
C LYS A 48 -7.08 9.35 -12.61
N PHE A 49 -7.40 9.28 -11.32
CA PHE A 49 -8.51 8.49 -10.81
C PHE A 49 -9.86 9.00 -11.33
N ALA A 50 -10.07 10.32 -11.33
CA ALA A 50 -11.27 10.95 -11.88
C ALA A 50 -11.42 10.69 -13.39
N GLU A 51 -10.32 10.80 -14.16
CA GLU A 51 -10.28 10.51 -15.59
C GLU A 51 -10.77 9.08 -15.89
N VAL A 52 -10.21 8.07 -15.21
CA VAL A 52 -10.57 6.67 -15.45
C VAL A 52 -11.96 6.30 -14.89
N SER A 53 -12.42 6.99 -13.85
CA SER A 53 -13.77 6.82 -13.28
C SER A 53 -14.86 7.39 -14.19
N ALA A 54 -14.59 8.53 -14.84
CA ALA A 54 -15.53 9.16 -15.76
C ALA A 54 -15.73 8.33 -17.04
N LYS A 55 -14.66 7.72 -17.55
CA LYS A 55 -14.68 6.89 -18.77
C LYS A 55 -14.02 5.53 -18.51
N PRO A 56 -14.69 4.62 -17.78
CA PRO A 56 -14.11 3.33 -17.47
C PRO A 56 -14.13 2.42 -18.70
N THR A 57 -13.04 1.72 -18.91
CA THR A 57 -12.81 0.81 -20.03
C THR A 57 -12.12 -0.46 -19.53
N LYS A 58 -12.20 -1.54 -20.31
CA LYS A 58 -11.52 -2.80 -19.97
C LYS A 58 -10.01 -2.60 -19.78
N GLN A 59 -9.45 -1.62 -20.49
CA GLN A 59 -8.02 -1.32 -20.44
C GLN A 59 -7.63 -0.56 -19.17
N ASN A 60 -8.46 0.33 -18.65
CA ASN A 60 -8.11 1.16 -17.49
C ASN A 60 -8.66 0.65 -16.14
N MET A 61 -9.42 -0.45 -16.12
CA MET A 61 -9.95 -1.04 -14.89
C MET A 61 -8.86 -1.33 -13.83
N ALA A 62 -7.69 -1.81 -14.27
CA ALA A 62 -6.57 -2.04 -13.36
C ALA A 62 -6.02 -0.74 -12.76
N ILE A 63 -6.02 0.36 -13.52
CA ILE A 63 -5.63 1.70 -13.03
C ILE A 63 -6.65 2.19 -12.00
N TRP A 64 -7.94 2.09 -12.33
CA TRP A 64 -9.03 2.47 -11.43
C TRP A 64 -8.92 1.74 -10.08
N THR A 65 -8.73 0.41 -10.13
CA THR A 65 -8.60 -0.44 -8.94
C THR A 65 -7.42 -0.04 -8.05
N VAL A 66 -6.24 0.14 -8.65
CA VAL A 66 -5.01 0.50 -7.92
C VAL A 66 -5.14 1.87 -7.27
N LEU A 67 -5.67 2.85 -8.01
CA LEU A 67 -5.84 4.21 -7.51
C LEU A 67 -6.92 4.31 -6.44
N ARG A 68 -8.07 3.63 -6.62
CA ARG A 68 -9.16 3.64 -5.65
C ARG A 68 -8.70 3.17 -4.28
N LEU A 69 -7.90 2.10 -4.23
CA LEU A 69 -7.35 1.57 -2.98
C LEU A 69 -6.19 2.43 -2.46
N ALA A 70 -5.30 2.90 -3.33
CA ALA A 70 -4.17 3.71 -2.89
C ALA A 70 -4.59 5.05 -2.28
N LEU A 71 -5.59 5.72 -2.87
CA LEU A 71 -6.12 6.99 -2.37
C LEU A 71 -6.86 6.85 -1.03
N ASP A 72 -7.37 5.65 -0.73
CA ASP A 72 -7.94 5.30 0.59
C ASP A 72 -6.87 4.90 1.63
N GLY A 73 -5.59 5.02 1.29
CA GLY A 73 -4.50 4.63 2.18
C GLY A 73 -4.16 3.14 2.15
N TYR A 74 -4.60 2.40 1.13
CA TYR A 74 -4.23 0.99 0.92
C TYR A 74 -3.27 0.82 -0.29
N PRO A 75 -2.04 1.37 -0.26
CA PRO A 75 -1.13 1.31 -1.38
C PRO A 75 -0.41 -0.05 -1.44
N PHE A 76 -1.11 -1.09 -1.89
CA PHE A 76 -0.59 -2.45 -1.99
C PHE A 76 0.55 -2.58 -3.03
N ARG A 77 1.35 -3.65 -2.90
CA ARG A 77 2.39 -4.00 -3.87
C ARG A 77 1.72 -4.53 -5.12
N ASN A 78 2.38 -4.40 -6.27
CA ASN A 78 1.92 -5.04 -7.51
C ASN A 78 1.74 -6.55 -7.35
N SER A 79 2.60 -7.20 -6.56
CA SER A 79 2.49 -8.63 -6.26
C SER A 79 1.28 -8.97 -5.38
N GLU A 80 0.90 -8.06 -4.47
CA GLU A 80 -0.30 -8.21 -3.65
C GLU A 80 -1.54 -8.07 -4.54
N PHE A 81 -1.66 -6.98 -5.30
CA PHE A 81 -2.74 -6.78 -6.28
C PHE A 81 -2.93 -7.98 -7.22
N ALA A 82 -1.86 -8.41 -7.89
CA ALA A 82 -1.89 -9.51 -8.86
C ALA A 82 -2.31 -10.86 -8.27
N SER A 83 -2.29 -11.02 -6.95
CA SER A 83 -2.59 -12.27 -6.26
C SER A 83 -3.97 -12.30 -5.60
N ILE A 84 -4.70 -11.18 -5.59
CA ILE A 84 -6.02 -11.11 -4.96
C ILE A 84 -7.06 -11.75 -5.87
N VAL A 85 -7.60 -12.88 -5.41
CA VAL A 85 -8.78 -13.56 -5.97
C VAL A 85 -10.05 -12.92 -5.42
N VAL A 86 -11.13 -12.94 -6.19
CA VAL A 86 -12.40 -12.33 -5.82
C VAL A 86 -13.52 -13.38 -5.78
N GLY A 87 -14.38 -13.32 -4.77
CA GLY A 87 -15.50 -14.24 -4.57
C GLY A 87 -15.17 -15.36 -3.58
N SER A 88 -15.79 -16.52 -3.76
CA SER A 88 -15.71 -17.62 -2.80
C SER A 88 -14.47 -18.48 -3.06
N CYS A 89 -13.40 -18.35 -2.27
CA CYS A 89 -12.26 -19.26 -2.36
C CYS A 89 -11.59 -19.52 -0.99
N PRO A 90 -11.34 -20.79 -0.61
CA PRO A 90 -10.86 -21.14 0.73
C PRO A 90 -9.33 -21.07 0.88
N HIS A 91 -8.94 -20.81 2.13
CA HIS A 91 -7.64 -21.01 2.79
C HIS A 91 -6.40 -21.24 1.91
N SER A 92 -5.78 -20.18 1.37
CA SER A 92 -4.33 -20.11 1.07
C SER A 92 -3.93 -18.89 0.23
N VAL A 93 -4.88 -18.23 -0.42
CA VAL A 93 -4.64 -17.09 -1.32
C VAL A 93 -5.07 -15.76 -0.71
N ASN A 94 -4.57 -14.67 -1.28
CA ASN A 94 -5.11 -13.33 -1.01
C ASN A 94 -6.52 -13.28 -1.63
N PHE A 95 -7.52 -12.87 -0.85
CA PHE A 95 -8.90 -12.94 -1.30
C PHE A 95 -9.73 -11.74 -0.83
N LEU A 96 -10.63 -11.27 -1.71
CA LEU A 96 -11.68 -10.32 -1.40
C LEU A 96 -13.02 -11.06 -1.35
N ASP A 97 -13.61 -11.12 -0.17
CA ASP A 97 -14.96 -11.62 0.05
C ASP A 97 -15.97 -10.58 -0.44
N LEU A 98 -16.83 -10.98 -1.39
CA LEU A 98 -17.79 -10.06 -2.00
C LEU A 98 -19.02 -9.79 -1.12
N ASP A 99 -19.36 -10.72 -0.23
CA ASP A 99 -20.56 -10.63 0.61
C ASP A 99 -20.29 -9.74 1.82
N THR A 100 -19.09 -9.85 2.39
CA THR A 100 -18.69 -9.08 3.58
C THR A 100 -17.83 -7.85 3.25
N GLY A 101 -17.24 -7.81 2.05
CA GLY A 101 -16.26 -6.79 1.67
C GLY A 101 -14.94 -6.91 2.41
N VAL A 102 -14.64 -8.06 3.03
CA VAL A 102 -13.39 -8.27 3.74
C VAL A 102 -12.29 -8.72 2.77
N LEU A 103 -11.22 -7.93 2.70
CA LEU A 103 -9.98 -8.28 2.00
C LEU A 103 -8.99 -8.90 2.98
N THR A 104 -8.56 -10.12 2.69
CA THR A 104 -7.50 -10.78 3.46
C THR A 104 -6.26 -10.96 2.61
N LEU A 105 -5.15 -10.34 3.03
CA LEU A 105 -3.81 -10.58 2.50
C LEU A 105 -3.11 -11.63 3.38
N ARG A 106 -3.09 -12.87 2.89
CA ARG A 106 -2.38 -13.99 3.48
C ARG A 106 -0.89 -13.94 3.09
N LYS A 107 -0.06 -14.59 3.91
CA LYS A 107 1.41 -14.54 3.86
C LYS A 107 1.97 -14.70 2.44
N HIS A 108 2.72 -13.72 1.95
CA HIS A 108 3.71 -13.96 0.91
C HIS A 108 4.91 -14.70 1.54
N LYS A 109 5.59 -15.59 0.80
CA LYS A 109 6.66 -16.50 1.28
C LYS A 109 7.75 -15.87 2.18
N ASN A 110 7.90 -14.54 2.17
CA ASN A 110 8.94 -13.78 2.89
C ASN A 110 8.39 -12.77 3.93
N ASP A 111 7.08 -12.76 4.21
CA ASP A 111 6.49 -11.81 5.16
C ASP A 111 6.53 -12.36 6.60
N LYS A 112 7.15 -11.60 7.51
CA LYS A 112 7.33 -11.98 8.92
C LYS A 112 6.13 -11.59 9.80
N ARG A 113 5.16 -10.80 9.30
CA ARG A 113 4.10 -10.17 10.13
C ARG A 113 2.69 -10.80 10.06
N GLY A 114 2.54 -11.95 9.40
CA GLY A 114 1.29 -12.70 9.41
C GLY A 114 0.24 -12.20 8.40
N THR A 115 -1.02 -12.59 8.61
CA THR A 115 -2.16 -12.25 7.75
C THR A 115 -2.63 -10.83 8.05
N ARG A 116 -2.89 -10.01 7.01
CA ARG A 116 -3.53 -8.69 7.14
C ARG A 116 -4.97 -8.76 6.66
N VAL A 117 -5.89 -8.16 7.42
CA VAL A 117 -7.33 -8.14 7.13
C VAL A 117 -7.78 -6.68 7.04
N TYR A 118 -8.60 -6.37 6.04
CA TYR A 118 -9.13 -5.04 5.78
C TYR A 118 -10.63 -5.12 5.51
N GLU A 119 -11.42 -4.29 6.17
CA GLU A 119 -12.85 -4.14 5.91
C GLU A 119 -13.05 -3.06 4.84
N LEU A 120 -13.45 -3.48 3.64
CA LEU A 120 -13.56 -2.65 2.45
C LEU A 120 -14.94 -2.76 1.77
N PRO A 121 -16.07 -2.65 2.50
CA PRO A 121 -17.40 -2.88 1.93
C PRO A 121 -17.76 -1.88 0.83
N GLU A 122 -17.38 -0.61 0.98
CA GLU A 122 -17.65 0.43 -0.03
C GLU A 122 -16.85 0.17 -1.32
N PHE A 123 -15.54 -0.01 -1.19
CA PHE A 123 -14.68 -0.38 -2.32
C PHE A 123 -15.18 -1.64 -3.02
N THR A 124 -15.61 -2.66 -2.27
CA THR A 124 -16.10 -3.92 -2.83
C THR A 124 -17.34 -3.69 -3.70
N ARG A 125 -18.32 -2.94 -3.19
CA ARG A 125 -19.52 -2.58 -3.97
C ARG A 125 -19.19 -1.81 -5.23
N GLU A 126 -18.33 -0.79 -5.14
CA GLU A 126 -17.92 0.01 -6.29
C GLU A 126 -17.16 -0.82 -7.32
N TRP A 127 -16.23 -1.68 -6.87
CA TRP A 127 -15.44 -2.52 -7.75
C TRP A 127 -16.31 -3.54 -8.48
N VAL A 128 -17.30 -4.15 -7.79
CA VAL A 128 -18.29 -5.04 -8.42
C VAL A 128 -19.09 -4.29 -9.47
N ALA A 129 -19.62 -3.11 -9.15
CA ALA A 129 -20.38 -2.28 -10.08
C ALA A 129 -19.52 -1.90 -11.31
N MET A 130 -18.26 -1.53 -11.10
CA MET A 130 -17.32 -1.19 -12.16
C MET A 130 -16.98 -2.40 -13.03
N SER A 131 -16.75 -3.56 -12.41
CA SER A 131 -16.52 -4.82 -13.11
C SER A 131 -17.70 -5.19 -14.01
N MET A 132 -18.92 -5.13 -13.46
CA MET A 132 -20.15 -5.38 -14.22
C MET A 132 -20.32 -4.37 -15.37
N ARG A 133 -20.09 -3.07 -15.12
CA ARG A 133 -20.20 -2.02 -16.13
C ARG A 133 -19.23 -2.22 -17.30
N VAL A 134 -18.00 -2.64 -17.02
CA VAL A 134 -16.91 -2.68 -18.01
C VAL A 134 -16.79 -4.04 -18.71
N PHE A 135 -17.01 -5.13 -17.97
CA PHE A 135 -16.83 -6.49 -18.46
C PHE A 135 -18.14 -7.28 -18.60
N GLY A 136 -19.26 -6.77 -18.11
CA GLY A 136 -20.54 -7.49 -18.09
C GLY A 136 -20.58 -8.65 -17.09
N ARG A 137 -19.56 -8.77 -16.24
CA ARG A 137 -19.42 -9.84 -15.23
C ARG A 137 -18.49 -9.40 -14.10
N VAL A 138 -18.59 -10.09 -12.97
CA VAL A 138 -17.60 -9.98 -11.89
C VAL A 138 -16.32 -10.72 -12.31
N LEU A 139 -15.18 -10.04 -12.19
CA LEU A 139 -13.88 -10.63 -12.53
C LEU A 139 -13.40 -11.59 -11.42
N PRO A 140 -12.67 -12.66 -11.76
CA PRO A 140 -12.21 -13.65 -10.79
C PRO A 140 -11.02 -13.19 -9.94
N THR A 141 -10.37 -12.09 -10.34
CA THR A 141 -9.22 -11.50 -9.65
C THR A 141 -9.33 -9.99 -9.71
N LEU A 142 -8.77 -9.31 -8.70
CA LEU A 142 -8.97 -7.86 -8.53
C LEU A 142 -8.39 -7.02 -9.68
N VAL A 143 -7.28 -7.49 -10.28
CA VAL A 143 -6.62 -6.83 -11.41
C VAL A 143 -6.47 -7.78 -12.59
N THR A 144 -7.05 -7.37 -13.71
CA THR A 144 -7.03 -8.12 -14.97
C THR A 144 -6.55 -7.26 -16.13
N ASN A 145 -6.14 -7.91 -17.22
CA ASN A 145 -5.87 -7.25 -18.48
C ASN A 145 -7.20 -6.86 -19.19
N LYS A 146 -7.10 -6.26 -20.38
CA LYS A 146 -8.27 -5.84 -21.18
C LYS A 146 -9.20 -6.98 -21.62
N LYS A 147 -8.76 -8.24 -21.52
CA LYS A 147 -9.56 -9.44 -21.81
C LYS A 147 -10.28 -9.97 -20.56
N GLY A 148 -9.98 -9.43 -19.37
CA GLY A 148 -10.50 -9.94 -18.11
C GLY A 148 -9.70 -11.13 -17.56
N GLU A 149 -8.47 -11.33 -18.05
CA GLU A 149 -7.56 -12.38 -17.57
C GLU A 149 -6.63 -11.82 -16.47
N PRO A 150 -6.27 -12.61 -15.44
CA PRO A 150 -5.39 -12.16 -14.37
C PRO A 150 -4.03 -11.62 -14.87
N MET A 151 -3.57 -10.51 -14.29
CA MET A 151 -2.24 -9.96 -14.61
C MET A 151 -1.17 -10.49 -13.66
N LYS A 152 -0.03 -10.91 -14.22
CA LYS A 152 1.18 -11.20 -13.42
C LYS A 152 1.77 -9.89 -12.84
N PRO A 153 2.48 -9.92 -11.69
CA PRO A 153 3.03 -8.72 -11.05
C PRO A 153 3.88 -7.83 -11.97
N ASN A 154 4.75 -8.44 -12.78
CA ASN A 154 5.62 -7.70 -13.72
C ASN A 154 4.82 -7.06 -14.87
N ALA A 155 3.79 -7.75 -15.37
CA ALA A 155 2.91 -7.21 -16.40
C ALA A 155 2.11 -6.02 -15.88
N LEU A 156 1.60 -6.11 -14.64
CA LEU A 156 0.93 -5.00 -13.97
C LEU A 156 1.89 -3.82 -13.76
N GLY A 157 3.10 -4.08 -13.28
CA GLY A 157 4.12 -3.05 -13.11
C GLY A 157 4.46 -2.30 -14.39
N ASN A 158 4.73 -3.04 -15.47
CA ASN A 158 5.02 -2.45 -16.78
C ASN A 158 3.83 -1.69 -17.37
N PHE A 159 2.61 -2.17 -17.13
CA PHE A 159 1.40 -1.49 -17.59
C PHE A 159 1.19 -0.15 -16.86
N LEU A 160 1.34 -0.14 -15.53
CA LEU A 160 1.18 1.05 -14.70
C LEU A 160 2.32 2.08 -14.92
N SER A 161 3.54 1.63 -15.23
CA SER A 161 4.68 2.53 -15.45
C SER A 161 4.64 3.27 -16.79
N ARG A 162 3.86 2.77 -17.76
CA ARG A 162 3.69 3.38 -19.09
C ARG A 162 2.62 4.47 -19.14
N GLN A 163 1.94 4.73 -18.03
CA GLN A 163 0.95 5.79 -17.94
C GLN A 163 1.65 7.15 -17.81
N ASN A 164 1.00 8.22 -18.29
CA ASN A 164 1.54 9.59 -18.21
C ASN A 164 1.79 10.00 -16.75
N VAL A 165 0.93 9.56 -15.83
CA VAL A 165 1.20 9.60 -14.38
C VAL A 165 1.85 8.26 -14.01
N LYS A 166 3.03 8.26 -13.39
CA LYS A 166 3.71 6.99 -13.05
C LYS A 166 2.97 6.27 -11.93
N LEU A 167 2.28 5.18 -12.25
CA LEU A 167 1.42 4.45 -11.29
C LEU A 167 2.05 3.17 -10.70
N GLY A 168 3.35 2.97 -10.84
CA GLY A 168 4.01 1.78 -10.33
C GLY A 168 4.05 1.70 -8.79
N SER A 169 4.27 0.51 -8.25
CA SER A 169 4.48 0.31 -6.80
C SER A 169 5.65 1.11 -6.22
N GLN A 170 6.61 1.53 -7.05
CA GLN A 170 7.76 2.37 -6.66
C GLN A 170 7.49 3.88 -6.82
N THR A 171 6.28 4.27 -7.18
CA THR A 171 5.88 5.68 -7.30
C THR A 171 4.63 5.97 -6.47
N VAL A 172 3.56 5.19 -6.61
CA VAL A 172 2.30 5.39 -5.87
C VAL A 172 2.51 5.18 -4.38
N ARG A 173 3.14 4.07 -3.95
CA ARG A 173 3.36 3.82 -2.51
C ARG A 173 4.19 4.93 -1.87
N PRO A 174 5.37 5.32 -2.40
CA PRO A 174 6.11 6.46 -1.86
C PRO A 174 5.34 7.78 -1.91
N ALA A 175 4.52 8.04 -2.93
CA ALA A 175 3.72 9.26 -3.04
C ALA A 175 2.69 9.36 -1.91
N ILE A 176 1.91 8.29 -1.67
CA ILE A 176 0.96 8.22 -0.55
C ILE A 176 1.71 8.39 0.78
N THR A 177 2.80 7.64 0.99
CA THR A 177 3.58 7.74 2.25
C THR A 177 4.14 9.13 2.48
N THR A 178 4.71 9.76 1.44
CA THR A 178 5.26 11.11 1.54
C THR A 178 4.17 12.11 1.87
N ALA A 179 3.00 12.02 1.22
CA ALA A 179 1.90 12.94 1.48
C ALA A 179 1.33 12.78 2.89
N THR A 180 1.14 11.54 3.38
CA THR A 180 0.70 11.28 4.76
C THR A 180 1.70 11.83 5.77
N LEU A 181 3.01 11.66 5.54
CA LEU A 181 4.01 12.20 6.48
C LEU A 181 4.10 13.73 6.43
N ALA A 182 3.96 14.32 5.24
CA ALA A 182 3.98 15.77 5.05
C ALA A 182 2.75 16.48 5.63
N SER A 183 1.62 15.79 5.80
CA SER A 183 0.41 16.37 6.39
C SER A 183 0.49 16.59 7.90
N GLY A 184 1.64 16.31 8.53
CA GLY A 184 1.79 16.36 9.99
C GLY A 184 1.12 15.20 10.71
N ALA A 185 0.82 14.10 10.01
CA ALA A 185 0.10 12.96 10.55
C ALA A 185 0.73 12.44 11.85
N GLY A 186 -0.15 12.15 12.82
CA GLY A 186 0.21 11.78 14.17
C GLY A 186 0.80 10.37 14.27
N HIS A 187 1.06 9.94 15.50
CA HIS A 187 1.59 8.60 15.79
C HIS A 187 0.70 7.49 15.16
N ASP A 188 -0.60 7.58 15.39
CA ASP A 188 -1.57 6.54 15.02
C ASP A 188 -1.78 6.44 13.51
N ASP A 189 -1.71 7.56 12.80
CA ASP A 189 -1.79 7.60 11.35
C ASP A 189 -0.59 6.90 10.69
N ARG A 190 0.60 7.10 11.25
CA ARG A 190 1.83 6.45 10.78
C ARG A 190 1.81 4.96 11.09
N GLU A 191 1.30 4.58 12.27
CA GLU A 191 1.14 3.17 12.64
C GLU A 191 0.11 2.45 11.74
N ARG A 192 -1.03 3.10 11.48
CA ARG A 192 -2.05 2.61 10.55
C ARG A 192 -1.47 2.40 9.15
N LEU A 193 -0.73 3.38 8.63
CA LEU A 193 -0.08 3.28 7.32
C LEU A 193 0.98 2.16 7.30
N ALA A 194 1.76 2.00 8.37
CA ALA A 194 2.76 0.92 8.50
C ALA A 194 2.11 -0.46 8.43
N HIS A 195 1.00 -0.63 9.16
CA HIS A 195 0.20 -1.83 9.13
C HIS A 195 -0.36 -2.09 7.73
N GLN A 196 -0.97 -1.07 7.09
CA GLN A 196 -1.50 -1.17 5.73
C GLN A 196 -0.44 -1.55 4.70
N MET A 197 0.79 -1.04 4.83
CA MET A 197 1.90 -1.33 3.90
C MET A 197 2.64 -2.64 4.19
N GLY A 198 2.40 -3.27 5.36
CA GLY A 198 3.15 -4.44 5.82
C GLY A 198 4.61 -4.10 6.16
N HIS A 199 4.85 -2.92 6.75
CA HIS A 199 6.18 -2.44 7.18
C HIS A 199 6.24 -2.27 8.69
N SER A 200 7.44 -2.28 9.26
CA SER A 200 7.66 -1.67 10.58
C SER A 200 7.69 -0.15 10.44
N ARG A 201 7.31 0.58 11.50
CA ARG A 201 7.30 2.04 11.53
C ARG A 201 8.64 2.65 11.08
N GLY A 202 9.76 2.11 11.57
CA GLY A 202 11.10 2.59 11.19
C GLY A 202 11.43 2.39 9.70
N VAL A 203 10.93 1.30 9.08
CA VAL A 203 11.19 1.00 7.66
C VAL A 203 10.41 1.93 6.73
N GLN A 204 9.28 2.49 7.16
CA GLN A 204 8.52 3.46 6.36
C GLN A 204 9.24 4.80 6.22
N MET A 205 9.75 5.32 7.35
CA MET A 205 10.49 6.58 7.38
C MET A 205 11.75 6.48 6.54
N ASP A 206 12.46 5.34 6.62
CA ASP A 206 13.72 5.09 5.93
C ASP A 206 13.54 4.87 4.41
N LYS A 207 12.54 4.08 3.98
CA LYS A 207 12.45 3.64 2.56
C LYS A 207 11.60 4.52 1.65
N TYR A 208 10.62 5.24 2.18
CA TYR A 208 9.56 5.83 1.36
C TYR A 208 9.40 7.33 1.53
N PHE A 209 9.90 7.91 2.62
CA PHE A 209 9.87 9.35 2.79
C PHE A 209 10.93 10.00 1.89
N ARG A 210 10.50 10.97 1.07
CA ARG A 210 11.39 11.74 0.19
C ARG A 210 11.36 13.25 0.43
N GLY A 211 10.65 13.70 1.46
CA GLY A 211 10.64 15.11 1.89
C GLY A 211 11.82 15.44 2.81
N ALA A 212 12.07 16.73 3.04
CA ALA A 212 12.82 17.15 4.22
C ALA A 212 11.91 16.93 5.44
N LEU A 213 12.41 16.30 6.51
CA LEU A 213 11.72 16.36 7.80
C LEU A 213 11.77 17.83 8.21
N ALA A 214 10.62 18.47 8.39
CA ALA A 214 10.59 19.80 8.96
C ALA A 214 11.25 19.73 10.35
N PRO A 215 12.11 20.71 10.70
CA PRO A 215 12.80 20.75 11.99
C PRO A 215 11.82 20.85 13.16
#